data_AF-A0A931TGD1-F1
#
_entry.id   AF-A0A931TGD1-F1
#
_cell.length_a   1.000
_cell.length_b   1.000
_cell.length_c   1.000
_cell.angle_alpha   90.00
_cell.angle_beta   90.00
_cell.angle_gamma   90.00
#
_symmetry.space_group_name_H-M   'P 1'
#
loop_
_entity.id
_entity.type
_entity.pdbx_description
1 polymer ?
#
loop_
_entity_poly.entity_id
_entity_poly.type
_entity_poly.pdbx_seq_one_letter_code
_entity_poly.pdbx_strand_id
1 'polypeptide(L)'
;MPARDEHLRSAQRFEGFLGQINHPQQPYREWVVIVWFHIALHYVDAFLATKGHPQIEGHSDRWAKMANEAETRSIQATMLQLYKDAKEARYQATEFAPLDLRTARYNRVRQAMRGALGLG
;
A
#
# COMPACT_ATOMS: atom_id res chain seq x y z
N MET A 1 9.86 -15.19 -3.21
CA MET A 1 9.47 -13.82 -2.78
C MET A 1 10.05 -12.84 -3.79
N PRO A 2 9.30 -11.80 -4.15
CA PRO A 2 9.67 -11.00 -5.29
C PRO A 2 10.89 -10.10 -5.06
N ALA A 3 11.70 -9.87 -6.09
CA ALA A 3 12.75 -8.85 -6.06
C ALA A 3 12.15 -7.43 -6.09
N ARG A 4 12.96 -6.39 -5.79
CA ARG A 4 12.57 -4.96 -5.87
C ARG A 4 11.72 -4.67 -7.12
N ASP A 5 12.25 -5.04 -8.29
CA ASP A 5 11.60 -4.71 -9.56
C ASP A 5 10.30 -5.47 -9.78
N GLU A 6 10.14 -6.66 -9.18
CA GLU A 6 8.88 -7.40 -9.22
C GLU A 6 7.81 -6.76 -8.34
N HIS A 7 8.20 -6.23 -7.17
CA HIS A 7 7.32 -5.40 -6.36
C HIS A 7 6.89 -4.13 -7.12
N LEU A 8 7.82 -3.44 -7.78
CA LEU A 8 7.50 -2.27 -8.60
C LEU A 8 6.54 -2.60 -9.75
N ARG A 9 6.79 -3.69 -10.49
CA ARG A 9 5.86 -4.16 -11.54
C ARG A 9 4.48 -4.46 -10.99
N SER A 10 4.40 -5.07 -9.81
CA SER A 10 3.12 -5.36 -9.16
C SER A 10 2.39 -4.09 -8.73
N ALA A 11 3.09 -3.12 -8.13
CA ALA A 11 2.53 -1.82 -7.79
C ALA A 11 1.95 -1.10 -9.03
N GLN A 12 2.70 -1.06 -10.13
CA GLN A 12 2.27 -0.45 -11.39
C GLN A 12 1.03 -1.14 -11.97
N ARG A 13 0.98 -2.48 -11.97
CA ARG A 13 -0.20 -3.24 -12.40
C ARG A 13 -1.43 -2.90 -11.56
N PHE A 14 -1.28 -2.82 -10.24
CA PHE A 14 -2.38 -2.43 -9.37
C PHE A 14 -2.78 -0.95 -9.51
N GLU A 15 -1.85 -0.04 -9.82
CA GLU A 15 -2.19 1.34 -10.18
C GLU A 15 -3.03 1.41 -11.47
N GLY A 16 -2.67 0.62 -12.48
CA GLY A 16 -3.45 0.50 -13.70
C GLY A 16 -4.85 -0.09 -13.46
N PHE A 17 -4.97 -1.06 -12.55
CA PHE A 17 -6.26 -1.61 -12.12
C PHE A 17 -7.07 -0.59 -11.33
N LEU A 18 -6.43 0.15 -10.41
CA LEU A 18 -7.06 1.20 -9.62
C LEU A 18 -7.70 2.27 -10.52
N GLY A 19 -7.02 2.66 -11.60
CA GLY A 19 -7.55 3.62 -12.58
C GLY A 19 -8.82 3.14 -13.30
N GLN A 20 -9.07 1.82 -13.34
CA GLN A 20 -10.29 1.26 -13.92
C GLN A 20 -11.44 1.20 -12.93
N ILE A 21 -11.15 0.98 -11.63
CA ILE A 21 -12.18 0.73 -10.62
C ILE A 21 -12.49 1.95 -9.75
N ASN A 22 -11.61 2.95 -9.67
CA ASN A 22 -11.77 4.12 -8.81
C ASN A 22 -12.51 5.24 -9.54
N HIS A 23 -13.83 5.12 -9.67
CA HIS A 23 -14.69 6.14 -10.26
C HIS A 23 -15.93 6.39 -9.38
N PRO A 24 -16.61 7.55 -9.51
CA PRO A 24 -17.70 7.93 -8.60
C PRO A 24 -18.86 6.94 -8.54
N GLN A 25 -19.13 6.24 -9.65
CA GLN A 25 -20.21 5.26 -9.79
C GLN A 25 -19.81 3.83 -9.37
N GLN A 26 -18.60 3.59 -8.87
CA GLN A 26 -18.17 2.26 -8.45
C GLN A 26 -18.99 1.82 -7.21
N PRO A 27 -19.84 0.79 -7.32
CA PRO A 27 -20.58 0.29 -6.15
C PRO A 27 -19.67 -0.46 -5.17
N TYR A 28 -18.60 -1.11 -5.64
CA TYR A 28 -17.75 -1.98 -4.81
C TYR A 28 -16.48 -1.27 -4.33
N ARG A 29 -16.67 -0.27 -3.45
CA ARG A 29 -15.60 0.60 -2.95
C ARG A 29 -14.60 -0.11 -2.04
N GLU A 30 -14.99 -1.22 -1.44
CA GLU A 30 -14.12 -2.13 -0.68
C GLU A 30 -12.94 -2.61 -1.53
N TRP A 31 -13.15 -2.87 -2.82
CA TRP A 31 -12.07 -3.27 -3.73
C TRP A 31 -11.08 -2.14 -3.98
N VAL A 32 -11.54 -0.89 -4.04
CA VAL A 32 -10.66 0.28 -4.14
C VAL A 32 -9.74 0.35 -2.92
N VAL A 33 -10.29 0.17 -1.71
CA VAL A 33 -9.52 0.17 -0.46
C VAL A 33 -8.51 -0.97 -0.41
N ILE A 34 -8.92 -2.18 -0.82
CA ILE A 34 -8.03 -3.35 -0.87
C ILE A 34 -6.88 -3.10 -1.85
N VAL A 35 -7.16 -2.52 -3.03
CA VAL A 35 -6.15 -2.24 -4.05
C VAL A 35 -5.17 -1.16 -3.59
N TRP A 36 -5.63 -0.10 -2.91
CA TRP A 36 -4.73 0.90 -2.30
C TRP A 36 -3.71 0.27 -1.36
N PHE A 37 -4.17 -0.63 -0.48
CA PHE A 37 -3.27 -1.33 0.42
C PHE A 37 -2.25 -2.19 -0.34
N HIS A 38 -2.65 -2.91 -1.39
CA HIS A 38 -1.71 -3.73 -2.18
C HIS A 38 -0.66 -2.87 -2.89
N ILE A 39 -1.05 -1.73 -3.48
CA ILE A 39 -0.10 -0.79 -4.09
C ILE A 39 0.90 -0.29 -3.04
N ALA A 40 0.40 0.20 -1.90
CA ALA A 40 1.21 0.71 -0.81
C ALA A 40 2.18 -0.36 -0.27
N LEU A 41 1.70 -1.59 -0.09
CA LEU A 41 2.49 -2.74 0.35
C LEU A 41 3.62 -3.06 -0.63
N HIS A 42 3.34 -3.06 -1.94
CA HIS A 42 4.38 -3.31 -2.93
C HIS A 42 5.43 -2.20 -2.98
N TYR A 43 5.07 -0.93 -2.82
CA TYR A 43 6.06 0.13 -2.73
C TYR A 43 6.94 0.04 -1.48
N VAL A 44 6.35 -0.26 -0.33
CA VAL A 44 7.11 -0.49 0.91
C VAL A 44 8.07 -1.67 0.75
N ASP A 45 7.60 -2.80 0.23
CA ASP A 45 8.44 -3.99 0.08
C ASP A 45 9.54 -3.78 -0.98
N ALA A 46 9.26 -3.03 -2.05
CA ALA A 46 10.28 -2.62 -3.02
C ALA A 46 11.38 -1.79 -2.35
N PHE A 47 11.00 -0.85 -1.46
CA PHE A 47 11.95 -0.03 -0.72
C PHE A 47 12.75 -0.86 0.30
N LEU A 48 12.10 -1.72 1.07
CA LEU A 48 12.80 -2.60 2.02
C LEU A 48 13.78 -3.54 1.32
N ALA A 49 13.46 -4.01 0.10
CA ALA A 49 14.40 -4.78 -0.71
C ALA A 49 15.67 -3.99 -1.06
N THR A 50 15.61 -2.66 -1.24
CA THR A 50 16.82 -1.83 -1.48
C THR A 50 17.68 -1.67 -0.23
N LYS A 51 17.09 -1.86 0.96
CA LYS A 51 17.77 -1.80 2.26
C LYS A 51 18.32 -3.15 2.73
N GLY A 52 18.32 -4.17 1.86
CA GLY A 52 18.80 -5.51 2.22
C GLY A 52 17.75 -6.38 2.92
N HIS A 53 16.47 -6.05 2.78
CA HIS A 53 15.36 -6.86 3.26
C HIS A 53 14.50 -7.42 2.10
N PRO A 54 15.07 -8.27 1.21
CA PRO A 54 14.33 -8.81 0.06
C PRO A 54 13.30 -9.88 0.44
N GLN A 55 13.27 -10.32 1.70
CA GLN A 55 12.37 -11.34 2.21
C GLN A 55 11.54 -10.75 3.33
N ILE A 56 10.21 -10.83 3.19
CA ILE A 56 9.24 -10.35 4.17
C ILE A 56 8.31 -11.49 4.54
N GLU A 57 8.46 -12.09 5.73
CA GLU A 57 7.73 -13.31 6.09
C GLU A 57 6.22 -13.09 6.31
N GLY A 58 5.82 -11.84 6.55
CA GLY A 58 4.42 -11.48 6.77
C GLY A 58 4.25 -10.03 7.19
N HIS A 59 3.04 -9.68 7.66
CA HIS A 59 2.77 -8.31 8.10
C HIS A 59 3.60 -7.90 9.32
N SER A 60 3.73 -8.77 10.33
CA SER A 60 4.52 -8.47 11.53
C SER A 60 6.00 -8.20 11.22
N ASP A 61 6.61 -9.05 10.38
CA ASP A 61 8.00 -8.86 9.94
C ASP A 61 8.18 -7.54 9.16
N ARG A 62 7.24 -7.23 8.25
CA ARG A 62 7.22 -5.94 7.55
C ARG A 62 7.20 -4.76 8.51
N TRP A 63 6.34 -4.79 9.53
CA TRP A 63 6.23 -3.69 10.49
C TRP A 63 7.53 -3.49 11.28
N ALA A 64 8.19 -4.58 11.68
CA ALA A 64 9.48 -4.51 12.36
C ALA A 64 10.56 -3.89 11.45
N LYS A 65 10.65 -4.35 10.20
CA LYS A 65 11.60 -3.80 9.21
C LYS A 65 11.31 -2.34 8.88
N MET A 66 10.03 -1.97 8.72
CA MET A 66 9.63 -0.59 8.49
C MET A 66 10.03 0.34 9.64
N ALA A 67 9.98 -0.14 10.87
CA ALA A 67 10.36 0.64 12.05
C ALA A 67 11.88 0.94 12.06
N ASN A 68 12.71 0.11 11.42
CA ASN A 68 14.15 0.29 11.40
C ASN A 68 14.63 1.30 10.34
N GLU A 69 13.87 1.50 9.28
CA GLU A 69 14.20 2.43 8.19
C GLU A 69 13.48 3.77 8.35
N ALA A 70 14.21 4.89 8.28
CA ALA A 70 13.66 6.22 8.58
C ALA A 70 12.48 6.62 7.66
N GLU A 71 12.63 6.32 6.37
CA GLU A 71 11.66 6.64 5.31
C GLU A 71 10.33 5.93 5.57
N THR A 72 10.35 4.64 5.92
CA THR A 72 9.14 3.87 6.22
C THR A 72 8.62 4.07 7.64
N ARG A 73 9.50 4.38 8.62
CA ARG A 73 9.10 4.68 10.00
C ARG A 73 8.13 5.87 10.04
N SER A 74 8.39 6.89 9.22
CA SER A 74 7.57 8.11 9.12
C SER A 74 6.13 7.87 8.62
N ILE A 75 5.88 6.75 7.94
CA ILE A 75 4.58 6.38 7.37
C ILE A 75 3.98 5.11 7.99
N GLN A 76 4.65 4.51 8.98
CA GLN A 76 4.25 3.21 9.54
C GLN A 76 2.83 3.24 10.12
N ALA A 77 2.47 4.28 10.86
CA ALA A 77 1.11 4.44 11.39
C ALA A 77 0.05 4.54 10.28
N THR A 78 0.36 5.27 9.20
CA THR A 78 -0.53 5.37 8.02
C THR A 78 -0.69 4.02 7.33
N MET A 79 0.39 3.26 7.20
CA MET A 79 0.37 1.94 6.58
C MET A 79 -0.42 0.91 7.42
N LEU A 80 -0.30 0.95 8.75
CA LEU A 80 -1.12 0.14 9.65
C LEU A 80 -2.61 0.45 9.52
N GLN A 81 -2.98 1.72 9.35
CA GLN A 81 -4.36 2.09 9.11
C GLN A 81 -4.87 1.60 7.74
N LEU A 82 -4.07 1.67 6.67
CA LEU A 82 -4.43 1.09 5.38
C LEU A 82 -4.60 -0.43 5.45
N TYR A 83 -3.76 -1.13 6.21
CA TYR A 83 -3.91 -2.56 6.44
C TYR A 83 -5.21 -2.89 7.18
N LYS A 84 -5.51 -2.14 8.25
CA LYS A 84 -6.77 -2.29 8.99
C LYS A 84 -7.98 -2.05 8.07
N ASP A 85 -7.97 -0.94 7.34
CA ASP A 85 -8.99 -0.56 6.37
C ASP A 85 -9.24 -1.66 5.33
N ALA A 86 -8.17 -2.24 4.76
CA ALA A 86 -8.26 -3.32 3.78
C ALA A 86 -8.72 -4.65 4.38
N LYS A 87 -8.35 -4.94 5.64
CA LYS A 87 -8.81 -6.13 6.36
C LYS A 87 -10.31 -6.04 6.66
N GLU A 88 -10.79 -4.90 7.15
CA GLU A 88 -12.21 -4.64 7.35
C GLU A 88 -12.98 -4.75 6.03
N ALA A 89 -12.46 -4.13 4.97
CA ALA A 89 -13.04 -4.19 3.63
C ALA A 89 -13.22 -5.63 3.12
N ARG A 90 -12.21 -6.48 3.33
CA ARG A 90 -12.22 -7.86 2.83
C ARG A 90 -13.10 -8.79 3.67
N TYR A 91 -13.11 -8.63 4.99
CA TYR A 91 -13.68 -9.65 5.89
C TYR A 91 -14.96 -9.24 6.59
N GLN A 92 -15.29 -7.95 6.63
CA GLN A 92 -16.44 -7.44 7.38
C GLN A 92 -17.56 -6.89 6.48
N ALA A 93 -17.46 -7.06 5.16
CA ALA A 93 -18.44 -6.60 4.17
C ALA A 93 -18.90 -5.14 4.42
N THR A 94 -17.99 -4.30 4.92
CA THR A 94 -18.32 -2.95 5.35
C THR A 94 -18.59 -2.09 4.12
N GLU A 95 -19.77 -1.47 4.06
CA GLU A 95 -20.05 -0.45 3.05
C GLU A 95 -19.19 0.79 3.30
N PHE A 96 -18.38 1.18 2.32
CA PHE A 96 -17.55 2.38 2.43
C PHE A 96 -18.24 3.61 1.81
N ALA A 97 -18.52 4.61 2.64
CA ALA A 97 -19.01 5.93 2.25
C ALA A 97 -18.07 7.05 2.73
N PRO A 98 -18.00 8.17 2.00
CA PRO A 98 -17.13 8.37 0.84
C PRO A 98 -15.64 8.11 1.12
N LEU A 99 -14.89 7.81 0.07
CA LEU A 99 -13.48 7.38 0.10
C LEU A 99 -12.45 8.42 0.61
N ASP A 100 -12.89 9.62 1.00
CA ASP A 100 -12.05 10.82 1.03
C ASP A 100 -10.87 10.76 2.03
N LEU A 101 -11.14 10.37 3.29
CA LEU A 101 -10.10 10.22 4.31
C LEU A 101 -9.08 9.11 3.98
N ARG A 102 -9.48 8.12 3.19
CA ARG A 102 -8.65 6.96 2.83
C ARG A 102 -7.76 7.27 1.63
N THR A 103 -8.25 8.07 0.69
CA THR A 103 -7.46 8.63 -0.41
C THR A 103 -6.23 9.38 0.09
N ALA A 104 -6.39 10.22 1.12
CA ALA A 104 -5.27 10.96 1.71
C ALA A 104 -4.19 10.03 2.32
N ARG A 105 -4.61 8.95 2.99
CA ARG A 105 -3.68 7.95 3.56
C ARG A 105 -2.91 7.21 2.47
N TYR A 106 -3.62 6.73 1.45
CA TYR A 106 -3.01 6.07 0.30
C TYR A 106 -2.00 6.99 -0.40
N ASN A 107 -2.39 8.23 -0.70
CA ASN A 107 -1.51 9.20 -1.37
C ASN A 107 -0.26 9.52 -0.55
N ARG A 108 -0.38 9.65 0.78
CA ARG A 108 0.76 9.86 1.67
C ARG A 108 1.79 8.73 1.55
N VAL A 109 1.36 7.47 1.63
CA VAL A 109 2.27 6.32 1.51
C VAL A 109 2.86 6.24 0.11
N ARG A 110 2.02 6.38 -0.92
CA ARG A 110 2.43 6.34 -2.32
C ARG A 110 3.50 7.39 -2.62
N GLN A 111 3.27 8.64 -2.25
CA GLN A 111 4.19 9.74 -2.50
C GLN A 111 5.52 9.55 -1.75
N ALA A 112 5.46 9.20 -0.47
CA ALA A 112 6.66 8.98 0.35
C ALA A 112 7.53 7.87 -0.23
N MET A 113 6.94 6.73 -0.60
CA MET A 113 7.71 5.59 -1.09
C MET A 113 8.20 5.80 -2.52
N ARG A 114 7.40 6.42 -3.41
CA ARG A 114 7.88 6.80 -4.74
C ARG A 114 9.08 7.75 -4.66
N GLY A 115 9.04 8.75 -3.76
CA GLY A 115 10.17 9.63 -3.49
C GLY A 115 11.40 8.87 -2.98
N ALA A 116 11.23 8.00 -1.98
CA ALA A 116 12.32 7.18 -1.43
C ALA A 116 12.91 6.19 -2.44
N LEU A 117 12.13 5.79 -3.44
CA LEU A 117 12.55 4.89 -4.53
C LEU A 117 13.11 5.62 -5.76
N GLY A 118 13.10 6.96 -5.78
CA GLY A 118 13.52 7.76 -6.93
C GLY A 118 12.56 7.69 -8.13
N LEU A 119 11.28 7.41 -7.89
CA LEU A 119 10.25 7.32 -8.91
C LEU A 119 9.49 8.65 -8.97
N GLY A 120 9.86 9.51 -9.92
CA GLY A 120 9.08 10.70 -10.29
C GLY A 120 7.69 10.31 -10.76
#